data_AF-A0A246JY04-F1
#
_entry.id   AF-A0A246JY04-F1
#
_cell.length_a   1.000
_cell.length_b   1.000
_cell.length_c   1.000
_cell.angle_alpha   90.00
_cell.angle_beta   90.00
_cell.angle_gamma   90.00
#
_symmetry.space_group_name_H-M   'P 1'
#
loop_
_entity.id
_entity.type
_entity.pdbx_description
1 polymer ?
#
loop_
_entity_poly.entity_id
_entity_poly.type
_entity_poly.pdbx_seq_one_letter_code
_entity_poly.pdbx_strand_id
1 'polypeptide(L)'
;MRFHLSLAWLALLSSVPAGAEDRLISRYRCEVTRDLTGGTVTLTRLFTEEGERDAGDFMRWTPKGNDPSRPARPLDVELSYIWEPASQPVVEPRAIDVELRIGLDTDLPDVAWIQMQRPFPVKPHGIIGSTALSTQVFPYGAHDMKNGHGELPLGDLLAYADGYDALDWTLIRPSDRLGGDRELARGKIDINALREAVTALPALRRALAVKSVDPKARCERVRWPNRPVH
;
A
#
# COMPACT_ATOMS: atom_id res chain seq x y z
N MET A 1 -63.26 -9.18 -24.51
CA MET A 1 -62.18 -8.31 -25.04
C MET A 1 -61.88 -7.20 -24.04
N ARG A 2 -60.74 -7.26 -23.36
CA ARG A 2 -59.80 -6.16 -23.04
C ARG A 2 -58.75 -6.66 -22.04
N PHE A 3 -57.50 -6.38 -22.36
CA PHE A 3 -56.26 -6.75 -21.67
C PHE A 3 -55.69 -5.57 -20.85
N HIS A 4 -54.65 -5.89 -20.06
CA HIS A 4 -53.64 -5.07 -19.34
C HIS A 4 -53.88 -4.88 -17.83
N LEU A 5 -53.02 -5.32 -16.89
CA LEU A 5 -51.54 -5.29 -16.63
C LEU A 5 -51.15 -4.22 -15.58
N SER A 6 -50.76 -4.74 -14.40
CA SER A 6 -49.62 -4.36 -13.54
C SER A 6 -49.55 -3.11 -12.66
N LEU A 7 -48.88 -3.37 -11.51
CA LEU A 7 -48.15 -2.51 -10.55
C LEU A 7 -49.01 -1.69 -9.57
N ALA A 8 -48.63 -1.47 -8.31
CA ALA A 8 -47.63 -2.01 -7.38
C ALA A 8 -47.87 -1.26 -6.05
N TRP A 9 -46.99 -1.50 -5.07
CA TRP A 9 -46.78 -0.71 -3.85
C TRP A 9 -47.55 -1.15 -2.61
N LEU A 10 -46.98 -2.15 -1.93
CA LEU A 10 -46.94 -2.13 -0.46
C LEU A 10 -45.49 -2.32 0.00
N ALA A 11 -45.08 -1.35 0.81
CA ALA A 11 -43.79 -1.14 1.44
C ALA A 11 -43.04 -2.43 1.85
N LEU A 12 -41.86 -2.64 1.25
CA LEU A 12 -40.75 -3.28 1.96
C LEU A 12 -39.98 -2.17 2.68
N LEU A 13 -40.24 -2.06 3.99
CA LEU A 13 -39.26 -1.57 4.95
C LEU A 13 -38.06 -2.53 4.87
N SER A 14 -37.08 -2.18 4.04
CA SER A 14 -35.74 -2.72 4.15
C SER A 14 -35.14 -2.20 5.45
N SER A 15 -35.27 -3.01 6.50
CA SER A 15 -34.41 -2.94 7.66
C SER A 15 -32.97 -3.11 7.18
N VAL A 16 -32.25 -2.00 7.01
CA VAL A 16 -30.80 -1.99 6.97
C VAL A 16 -30.36 -2.52 8.35
N PRO A 17 -29.68 -3.67 8.44
CA PRO A 17 -29.14 -4.08 9.73
C PRO A 17 -28.04 -3.10 10.10
N ALA A 18 -28.30 -2.32 11.13
CA ALA A 18 -27.29 -1.61 11.89
C ALA A 18 -26.27 -2.63 12.42
N GLY A 19 -24.98 -2.40 12.18
CA GLY A 19 -23.89 -3.12 12.85
C GLY A 19 -23.06 -4.04 11.96
N ALA A 20 -22.30 -3.46 11.02
CA ALA A 20 -20.94 -3.94 10.82
C ALA A 20 -20.09 -3.31 11.93
N GLU A 21 -20.19 -3.84 13.15
CA GLU A 21 -19.11 -3.63 14.11
C GLU A 21 -17.84 -4.16 13.43
N ASP A 22 -16.82 -3.31 13.30
CA ASP A 22 -15.45 -3.74 13.01
C ASP A 22 -15.07 -4.78 14.08
N ARG A 23 -15.37 -6.06 13.83
CA ARG A 23 -15.07 -7.13 14.77
C ARG A 23 -13.56 -7.25 14.84
N LEU A 24 -12.97 -6.69 15.90
CA LEU A 24 -11.56 -6.85 16.16
C LEU A 24 -11.29 -8.31 16.51
N ILE A 25 -10.61 -9.01 15.61
CA ILE A 25 -10.08 -10.36 15.85
C ILE A 25 -8.70 -10.23 16.49
N SER A 26 -8.31 -11.17 17.35
CA SER A 26 -6.92 -11.16 17.81
C SER A 26 -6.04 -11.94 16.84
N ARG A 27 -4.82 -11.45 16.66
CA ARG A 27 -3.79 -12.06 15.82
C ARG A 27 -2.47 -12.04 16.58
N TYR A 28 -1.54 -12.92 16.21
CA TYR A 28 -0.14 -12.76 16.61
C TYR A 28 0.63 -12.04 15.52
N ARG A 29 1.31 -10.96 15.91
CA ARG A 29 2.11 -10.09 15.05
C ARG A 29 3.59 -10.29 15.36
N CYS A 30 4.27 -10.95 14.43
CA CYS A 30 5.71 -11.14 14.49
C CYS A 30 6.40 -10.03 13.69
N GLU A 31 7.20 -9.20 14.35
CA GLU A 31 7.94 -8.12 13.70
C GLU A 31 9.45 -8.29 13.88
N VAL A 32 10.21 -7.97 12.83
CA VAL A 32 11.65 -7.76 12.89
C VAL A 32 11.97 -6.42 12.23
N THR A 33 12.80 -5.64 12.89
CA THR A 33 13.12 -4.27 12.48
C THR A 33 14.63 -4.14 12.27
N ARG A 34 15.02 -3.31 11.32
CA ARG A 34 16.40 -2.91 11.10
C ARG A 34 16.47 -1.42 10.79
N ASP A 35 17.35 -0.75 11.50
CA ASP A 35 17.73 0.62 11.18
C ASP A 35 18.74 0.63 10.03
N LEU A 36 18.48 1.51 9.07
CA LEU A 36 19.24 1.73 7.86
C LEU A 36 19.71 3.18 7.80
N THR A 37 20.57 3.50 6.86
CA THR A 37 21.06 4.87 6.66
C THR A 37 19.91 5.79 6.27
N GLY A 38 19.05 5.34 5.35
CA GLY A 38 17.90 6.09 4.82
C GLY A 38 16.62 6.02 5.66
N GLY A 39 16.57 5.23 6.73
CA GLY A 39 15.36 5.08 7.55
C GLY A 39 15.32 3.77 8.33
N THR A 40 14.13 3.35 8.72
CA THR A 40 13.90 2.08 9.41
C THR A 40 13.06 1.18 8.51
N VAL A 41 13.46 -0.08 8.39
CA VAL A 41 12.66 -1.11 7.72
C VAL A 41 12.15 -2.12 8.73
N THR A 42 10.85 -2.40 8.72
CA THR A 42 10.22 -3.41 9.56
C THR A 42 9.55 -4.44 8.69
N LEU A 43 9.75 -5.74 8.95
CA LEU A 43 9.03 -6.82 8.30
C LEU A 43 8.10 -7.49 9.33
N THR A 44 6.84 -7.62 8.96
CA THR A 44 5.72 -8.08 9.80
C THR A 44 5.12 -9.34 9.20
N ARG A 45 4.84 -10.35 10.03
CA ARG A 45 4.05 -11.52 9.67
C ARG A 45 2.91 -11.70 10.67
N LEU A 46 1.71 -11.91 10.14
CA LEU A 46 0.51 -12.13 10.93
C LEU A 46 0.16 -13.61 11.01
N PHE A 47 -0.33 -14.00 12.17
CA PHE A 47 -0.86 -15.32 12.46
C PHE A 47 -2.23 -15.23 13.13
N THR A 48 -3.09 -16.20 12.90
CA THR A 48 -4.37 -16.36 13.58
C THR A 48 -4.18 -16.63 15.08
N GLU A 49 -5.24 -16.62 15.88
CA GLU A 49 -5.16 -17.01 17.30
C GLU A 49 -4.69 -18.45 17.50
N GLU A 50 -4.94 -19.33 16.51
CA GLU A 50 -4.51 -20.71 16.50
C GLU A 50 -3.00 -20.84 16.24
N GLY A 51 -2.36 -19.78 15.72
CA GLY A 51 -0.96 -19.75 15.34
C GLY A 51 -0.73 -20.14 13.87
N GLU A 52 -1.78 -20.18 13.06
CA GLU A 52 -1.68 -20.42 11.63
C GLU A 52 -1.33 -19.14 10.88
N ARG A 53 -0.61 -19.24 9.76
CA ARG A 53 -0.22 -18.05 8.98
C ARG A 53 -1.46 -17.45 8.33
N ASP A 54 -1.70 -16.18 8.60
CA ASP A 54 -2.94 -15.49 8.21
C ASP A 54 -2.80 -14.72 6.87
N ALA A 55 -1.59 -14.25 6.53
CA ALA A 55 -1.31 -13.56 5.26
C ALA A 55 0.19 -13.59 4.87
N GLY A 56 0.52 -12.89 3.77
CA GLY A 56 1.90 -12.59 3.34
C GLY A 56 2.70 -11.80 4.38
N ASP A 57 3.97 -11.52 4.06
CA ASP A 57 4.81 -10.69 4.92
C ASP A 57 4.71 -9.22 4.47
N PHE A 58 4.50 -8.32 5.42
CA PHE A 58 4.36 -6.89 5.16
C PHE A 58 5.62 -6.17 5.59
N MET A 59 6.27 -5.44 4.70
CA MET A 59 7.38 -4.57 5.05
C MET A 59 6.92 -3.13 5.09
N ARG A 60 7.33 -2.39 6.12
CA ARG A 60 7.18 -0.94 6.19
C ARG A 60 8.55 -0.29 6.18
N TRP A 61 8.75 0.66 5.27
CA TRP A 61 9.90 1.56 5.32
C TRP A 61 9.47 2.92 5.82
N THR A 62 10.16 3.41 6.84
CA THR A 62 9.94 4.72 7.43
C THR A 62 11.19 5.57 7.19
N PRO A 63 11.11 6.70 6.47
CA PRO A 63 12.27 7.51 6.18
C PRO A 63 12.89 8.08 7.46
N LYS A 64 14.21 8.27 7.44
CA LYS A 64 14.96 8.83 8.58
C LYS A 64 14.49 10.26 8.87
N GLY A 65 14.20 10.55 10.13
CA GLY A 65 13.66 11.85 10.55
C GLY A 65 12.14 11.96 10.50
N ASN A 66 11.42 10.89 10.12
CA ASN A 66 10.00 10.78 10.38
C ASN A 66 9.75 10.71 11.90
N ASP A 67 8.87 11.56 12.40
CA ASP A 67 8.42 11.58 13.79
C ASP A 67 7.00 10.99 13.85
N PRO A 68 6.82 9.73 14.29
CA PRO A 68 5.51 9.09 14.37
C PRO A 68 4.54 9.79 15.34
N SER A 69 5.02 10.72 16.16
CA SER A 69 4.20 11.54 17.06
C SER A 69 3.68 12.84 16.44
N ARG A 70 4.10 13.20 15.21
CA ARG A 70 3.64 14.41 14.50
C ARG A 70 2.59 14.08 13.41
N PRO A 71 1.54 14.90 13.26
CA PRO A 71 0.46 14.67 12.29
C PRO A 71 0.79 15.04 10.83
N ALA A 72 1.96 15.62 10.53
CA ALA A 72 2.39 15.82 9.16
C ALA A 72 3.07 14.54 8.67
N ARG A 73 2.29 13.56 8.21
CA ARG A 73 2.83 12.26 7.80
C ARG A 73 3.43 12.37 6.40
N PRO A 74 4.75 12.20 6.22
CA PRO A 74 5.30 11.95 4.88
C PRO A 74 4.71 10.65 4.32
N LEU A 75 4.81 10.47 2.99
CA LEU A 75 4.51 9.22 2.30
C LEU A 75 5.04 8.01 3.10
N ASP A 76 4.12 7.18 3.58
CA ASP A 76 4.42 5.88 4.18
C ASP A 76 4.52 4.87 3.04
N VAL A 77 5.69 4.28 2.82
CA VAL A 77 5.86 3.24 1.81
C VAL A 77 5.81 1.88 2.50
N GLU A 78 4.84 1.07 2.13
CA GLU A 78 4.71 -0.31 2.58
C GLU A 78 5.11 -1.22 1.41
N LEU A 79 6.17 -2.02 1.54
CA LEU A 79 6.48 -3.07 0.57
C LEU A 79 5.73 -4.34 1.00
N SER A 80 4.74 -4.78 0.23
CA SER A 80 4.05 -6.04 0.48
C SER A 80 4.74 -7.19 -0.27
N TYR A 81 4.94 -8.31 0.42
CA TYR A 81 5.50 -9.51 -0.19
C TYR A 81 4.60 -10.72 0.05
N ILE A 82 4.06 -11.27 -1.03
CA ILE A 82 3.17 -12.43 -0.98
C ILE A 82 3.94 -13.68 -1.46
N TRP A 83 3.95 -14.73 -0.63
CA TRP A 83 4.53 -16.05 -0.96
C TRP A 83 3.43 -17.11 -0.94
N GLU A 84 2.85 -17.38 -2.12
CA GLU A 84 1.93 -18.45 -2.58
C GLU A 84 0.75 -18.99 -1.73
N PRO A 85 -0.36 -19.45 -2.37
CA PRO A 85 -0.77 -19.21 -3.76
C PRO A 85 -1.95 -18.23 -3.80
N ALA A 86 -1.73 -17.01 -4.28
CA ALA A 86 -2.78 -16.28 -4.98
C ALA A 86 -2.53 -16.55 -6.45
N SER A 87 -3.52 -17.09 -7.14
CA SER A 87 -3.56 -17.52 -8.53
C SER A 87 -3.09 -16.46 -9.54
N GLN A 88 -1.78 -16.23 -9.61
CA GLN A 88 -1.15 -15.43 -10.63
C GLN A 88 -0.30 -16.33 -11.54
N PRO A 89 -0.44 -16.22 -12.88
CA PRO A 89 0.38 -16.98 -13.80
C PRO A 89 1.86 -16.64 -13.58
N VAL A 90 2.71 -17.67 -13.69
CA VAL A 90 4.16 -17.60 -13.48
C VAL A 90 4.77 -16.48 -14.32
N VAL A 91 5.16 -15.38 -13.68
CA VAL A 91 6.03 -14.36 -14.26
C VAL A 91 7.25 -14.22 -13.36
N GLU A 92 8.30 -15.00 -13.68
CA GLU A 92 9.70 -14.80 -13.27
C GLU A 92 9.94 -14.61 -11.74
N PRO A 93 11.17 -14.46 -11.20
CA PRO A 93 11.38 -14.66 -9.78
C PRO A 93 10.85 -13.49 -8.94
N ARG A 94 9.60 -13.63 -8.51
CA ARG A 94 9.00 -13.13 -7.26
C ARG A 94 8.80 -11.61 -7.21
N ALA A 95 7.65 -11.15 -7.68
CA ALA A 95 7.20 -9.77 -7.52
C ALA A 95 7.11 -9.38 -6.03
N ILE A 96 7.66 -8.20 -5.71
CA ILE A 96 7.40 -7.48 -4.47
C ILE A 96 6.55 -6.29 -4.89
N ASP A 97 5.40 -6.12 -4.27
CA ASP A 97 4.52 -4.98 -4.55
C ASP A 97 4.83 -3.87 -3.55
N VAL A 98 4.76 -2.63 -4.02
CA VAL A 98 4.84 -1.45 -3.17
C VAL A 98 3.44 -0.92 -3.01
N GLU A 99 2.88 -1.04 -1.82
CA GLU A 99 1.75 -0.25 -1.40
C GLU A 99 2.25 1.13 -0.95
N LEU A 100 1.90 2.15 -1.73
CA LEU A 100 2.16 3.54 -1.39
C LEU A 100 1.01 4.04 -0.53
N ARG A 101 1.31 4.36 0.72
CA ARG A 101 0.37 4.90 1.70
C ARG A 101 0.63 6.38 1.87
N ILE A 102 -0.28 7.23 1.40
CA ILE A 102 -0.07 8.69 1.44
C ILE A 102 -0.95 9.29 2.52
N GLY A 103 -0.32 9.93 3.51
CA GLY A 103 -1.02 10.80 4.45
C GLY A 103 -1.09 12.22 3.93
N LEU A 104 -2.30 12.80 3.89
CA LEU A 104 -2.54 14.14 3.35
C LEU A 104 -3.24 15.02 4.39
N ASP A 105 -3.08 16.34 4.24
CA ASP A 105 -3.84 17.35 4.96
C ASP A 105 -5.14 17.74 4.24
N THR A 106 -5.34 17.25 3.03
CA THR A 106 -6.53 17.45 2.18
C THR A 106 -7.28 16.15 1.92
N ASP A 107 -8.59 16.26 1.68
CA ASP A 107 -9.42 15.13 1.28
C ASP A 107 -9.12 14.72 -0.17
N LEU A 108 -8.90 13.42 -0.36
CA LEU A 108 -8.71 12.75 -1.63
C LEU A 108 -10.07 12.64 -2.36
N PRO A 109 -10.11 12.83 -3.69
CA PRO A 109 -11.26 12.40 -4.50
C PRO A 109 -11.40 10.87 -4.54
N ASP A 110 -12.50 10.38 -5.12
CA ASP A 110 -12.73 8.95 -5.37
C ASP A 110 -11.59 8.29 -6.16
N VAL A 111 -10.98 9.05 -7.09
CA VAL A 111 -9.81 8.62 -7.86
C VAL A 111 -8.79 9.74 -7.90
N ALA A 112 -7.57 9.44 -7.45
CA ALA A 112 -6.39 10.30 -7.65
C ALA A 112 -5.28 9.50 -8.34
N TRP A 113 -4.35 10.18 -9.00
CA TRP A 113 -3.16 9.54 -9.58
C TRP A 113 -1.91 10.07 -8.93
N ILE A 114 -1.05 9.19 -8.44
CA ILE A 114 0.34 9.55 -8.14
C ILE A 114 1.13 9.42 -9.44
N GLN A 115 1.79 10.51 -9.85
CA GLN A 115 2.65 10.58 -11.02
C GLN A 115 4.09 10.86 -10.58
N MET A 116 5.03 10.10 -11.12
CA MET A 116 6.46 10.30 -10.95
C MET A 116 7.06 10.59 -12.31
N GLN A 117 7.85 11.65 -12.42
CA GLN A 117 8.50 12.03 -13.66
C GLN A 117 10.01 11.99 -13.48
N ARG A 118 10.72 11.46 -14.48
CA ARG A 118 12.18 11.51 -14.50
C ARG A 118 12.65 12.93 -14.82
N PRO A 119 13.58 13.51 -14.04
CA PRO A 119 14.18 14.79 -14.41
C PRO A 119 15.02 14.63 -15.68
N PHE A 120 14.86 15.57 -16.62
CA PHE A 120 15.70 15.70 -17.81
C PHE A 120 17.06 16.31 -17.43
N PRO A 121 18.18 15.85 -18.03
CA PRO A 121 18.26 14.81 -19.05
C PRO A 121 18.21 13.39 -18.47
N VAL A 122 17.39 12.54 -19.09
CA VAL A 122 17.42 11.08 -18.92
C VAL A 122 18.84 10.61 -19.24
N LYS A 123 19.61 10.10 -18.25
CA LYS A 123 20.91 9.46 -18.54
C LYS A 123 20.65 8.28 -19.49
N PRO A 124 21.21 8.27 -20.71
CA PRO A 124 20.80 7.35 -21.76
C PRO A 124 21.44 5.98 -21.55
N HIS A 125 20.76 5.09 -20.83
CA HIS A 125 21.14 3.67 -20.76
C HIS A 125 20.01 2.72 -21.18
N GLY A 126 18.95 3.21 -21.85
CA GLY A 126 17.88 2.36 -22.35
C GLY A 126 16.82 3.10 -23.17
N ILE A 127 15.92 2.32 -23.77
CA ILE A 127 14.73 2.79 -24.51
C ILE A 127 14.00 3.81 -23.65
N ILE A 128 13.61 4.95 -24.23
CA ILE A 128 12.73 5.94 -23.58
C ILE A 128 11.34 5.30 -23.46
N GLY A 129 11.17 4.42 -22.47
CA GLY A 129 9.86 4.11 -21.92
C GLY A 129 9.23 5.37 -21.36
N SER A 130 7.90 5.33 -21.16
CA SER A 130 7.07 6.44 -20.65
C SER A 130 7.83 7.44 -19.78
N THR A 131 7.72 8.74 -20.08
CA THR A 131 8.37 9.81 -19.28
C THR A 131 7.75 9.98 -17.90
N ALA A 132 6.64 9.30 -17.62
CA ALA A 132 5.96 9.26 -16.34
C ALA A 132 5.64 7.83 -15.91
N LEU A 133 5.87 7.52 -14.64
CA LEU A 133 5.33 6.34 -13.96
C LEU A 133 4.14 6.79 -13.12
N SER A 134 3.01 6.09 -13.20
CA SER A 134 1.81 6.47 -12.45
C SER A 134 1.04 5.28 -11.93
N THR A 135 0.43 5.43 -10.76
CA THR A 135 -0.55 4.47 -10.23
C THR A 135 -1.78 5.20 -9.68
N GLN A 136 -2.93 4.49 -9.66
CA GLN A 136 -4.16 5.00 -9.09
C GLN A 136 -4.09 4.91 -7.57
N VAL A 137 -4.59 5.94 -6.90
CA VAL A 137 -4.65 6.05 -5.45
C VAL A 137 -6.11 6.23 -5.04
N PHE A 138 -6.56 5.38 -4.12
CA PHE A 138 -7.92 5.37 -3.60
C PHE A 138 -7.93 5.63 -2.08
N PRO A 139 -8.99 6.28 -1.54
CA PRO A 139 -9.16 6.42 -0.10
C PRO A 139 -9.11 5.08 0.64
N TYR A 140 -8.56 5.03 1.85
CA TYR A 140 -8.51 3.79 2.66
C TYR A 140 -9.89 3.26 3.09
N GLY A 141 -10.90 4.10 3.02
CA GLY A 141 -12.28 3.78 3.30
C GLY A 141 -13.14 5.03 3.19
N ALA A 142 -14.45 4.83 3.16
CA ALA A 142 -15.43 5.91 2.98
C ALA A 142 -15.35 7.04 4.05
N HIS A 143 -14.66 6.79 5.17
CA HIS A 143 -14.50 7.73 6.28
C HIS A 143 -13.07 8.24 6.47
N ASP A 144 -12.10 7.71 5.71
CA ASP A 144 -10.70 8.13 5.76
C ASP A 144 -10.28 8.68 4.40
N MET A 145 -10.90 9.81 4.04
CA MET A 145 -10.67 10.47 2.76
C MET A 145 -9.33 11.19 2.69
N LYS A 146 -8.63 11.39 3.81
CA LYS A 146 -7.33 12.10 3.84
C LYS A 146 -6.14 11.21 3.60
N ASN A 147 -6.34 9.90 3.61
CA ASN A 147 -5.28 8.93 3.40
C ASN A 147 -5.64 8.04 2.22
N GLY A 148 -4.64 7.73 1.39
CA GLY A 148 -4.85 6.91 0.19
C GLY A 148 -3.85 5.77 0.05
N HIS A 149 -4.25 4.74 -0.69
CA HIS A 149 -3.42 3.60 -1.07
C HIS A 149 -3.36 3.45 -2.59
N GLY A 150 -2.20 3.06 -3.10
CA GLY A 150 -2.01 2.63 -4.49
C GLY A 150 -0.89 1.61 -4.57
N GLU A 151 -0.96 0.72 -5.56
CA GLU A 151 0.01 -0.37 -5.73
C GLU A 151 0.92 -0.07 -6.91
N LEU A 152 2.21 -0.33 -6.74
CA LEU A 152 3.23 -0.17 -7.77
C LEU A 152 4.25 -1.32 -7.65
N PRO A 153 4.52 -2.11 -8.71
CA PRO A 153 5.54 -3.14 -8.63
C PRO A 153 6.92 -2.55 -8.30
N LEU A 154 7.59 -3.09 -7.29
CA LEU A 154 8.86 -2.53 -6.81
C LEU A 154 9.97 -2.62 -7.86
N GLY A 155 9.99 -3.72 -8.62
CA GLY A 155 10.94 -3.92 -9.72
C GLY A 155 10.83 -2.81 -10.76
N ASP A 156 9.58 -2.48 -11.15
CA ASP A 156 9.30 -1.43 -12.13
C ASP A 156 9.67 -0.05 -11.60
N LEU A 157 9.36 0.25 -10.32
CA LEU A 157 9.76 1.49 -9.68
C LEU A 157 11.29 1.65 -9.66
N LEU A 158 12.03 0.62 -9.25
CA LEU A 158 13.50 0.67 -9.16
C LEU A 158 14.16 0.74 -10.53
N ALA A 159 13.62 0.05 -11.53
CA ALA A 159 14.07 0.12 -12.92
C ALA A 159 13.78 1.49 -13.53
N TYR A 160 12.59 2.05 -13.29
CA TYR A 160 12.23 3.40 -13.71
C TYR A 160 13.15 4.46 -13.09
N ALA A 161 13.55 4.25 -11.83
CA ALA A 161 14.45 5.11 -11.08
C ALA A 161 15.95 4.89 -11.38
N ASP A 162 16.31 4.08 -12.37
CA ASP A 162 17.71 3.79 -12.68
C ASP A 162 18.48 5.08 -13.03
N GLY A 163 19.67 5.22 -12.44
CA GLY A 163 20.51 6.40 -12.56
C GLY A 163 20.10 7.61 -11.70
N TYR A 164 19.06 7.49 -10.85
CA TYR A 164 18.64 8.53 -9.90
C TYR A 164 18.70 8.04 -8.45
N ASP A 165 19.01 8.99 -7.56
CA ASP A 165 19.03 8.78 -6.11
C ASP A 165 17.66 9.00 -5.48
N ALA A 166 16.78 9.73 -6.16
CA ALA A 166 15.44 10.07 -5.70
C ALA A 166 14.53 10.41 -6.87
N LEU A 167 13.22 10.20 -6.71
CA LEU A 167 12.18 10.58 -7.67
C LEU A 167 11.21 11.57 -7.03
N ASP A 168 10.89 12.63 -7.75
CA ASP A 168 9.80 13.52 -7.36
C ASP A 168 8.47 12.86 -7.76
N TRP A 169 7.46 13.01 -6.90
CA TRP A 169 6.10 12.56 -7.17
C TRP A 169 5.11 13.70 -6.97
N THR A 170 4.05 13.67 -7.75
CA THR A 170 2.92 14.59 -7.68
C THR A 170 1.64 13.77 -7.63
N LEU A 171 0.80 14.04 -6.64
CA LEU A 171 -0.55 13.50 -6.57
C LEU A 171 -1.49 14.48 -7.27
N ILE A 172 -2.21 14.00 -8.26
CA ILE A 172 -3.15 14.80 -9.03
C ILE A 172 -4.57 14.24 -8.93
N ARG A 173 -5.56 15.14 -9.00
CA ARG A 173 -6.92 14.78 -9.35
C ARG A 173 -7.02 14.82 -10.89
N PRO A 174 -7.17 13.67 -11.56
CA PRO A 174 -7.38 13.66 -13.00
C PRO A 174 -8.69 14.39 -13.31
N SER A 175 -8.65 15.32 -14.26
CA SER A 175 -9.82 16.09 -14.65
C SER A 175 -10.73 15.28 -15.59
N ASP A 176 -12.04 15.36 -15.38
CA ASP A 176 -13.03 14.71 -16.23
C ASP A 176 -13.44 15.57 -17.44
N ARG A 177 -13.24 16.90 -17.39
CA ARG A 177 -13.70 17.84 -18.42
C ARG A 177 -12.86 19.12 -18.51
N LEU A 178 -12.01 19.22 -19.54
CA LEU A 178 -11.36 20.44 -20.09
C LEU A 178 -10.56 21.35 -19.13
N GLY A 179 -10.60 21.15 -17.81
CA GLY A 179 -9.69 21.75 -16.84
C GLY A 179 -8.41 20.90 -16.74
N GLY A 180 -7.25 21.53 -16.59
CA GLY A 180 -6.00 20.80 -16.37
C GLY A 180 -6.04 19.98 -15.08
N ASP A 181 -5.14 19.00 -14.97
CA ASP A 181 -4.95 18.21 -13.75
C ASP A 181 -4.72 19.12 -12.55
N ARG A 182 -5.40 18.84 -11.44
CA ARG A 182 -5.23 19.60 -10.19
C ARG A 182 -4.25 18.88 -9.28
N GLU A 183 -3.13 19.53 -8.98
CA GLU A 183 -2.20 19.07 -7.94
C GLU A 183 -2.90 19.08 -6.57
N LEU A 184 -2.86 17.92 -5.90
CA LEU A 184 -3.37 17.72 -4.54
C LEU A 184 -2.22 17.74 -3.53
N ALA A 185 -1.08 17.14 -3.88
CA ALA A 185 0.13 17.09 -3.07
C ALA A 185 1.33 16.75 -3.94
N ARG A 186 2.54 16.91 -3.39
CA ARG A 186 3.78 16.48 -4.02
C ARG A 186 4.81 16.11 -2.96
N GLY A 187 5.82 15.36 -3.37
CA GLY A 187 6.93 15.00 -2.50
C GLY A 187 8.05 14.31 -3.25
N LYS A 188 8.89 13.62 -2.49
CA LYS A 188 10.05 12.91 -3.01
C LYS A 188 10.13 11.52 -2.41
N ILE A 189 10.49 10.54 -3.23
CA ILE A 189 10.86 9.19 -2.81
C ILE A 189 12.38 9.07 -2.88
N ASP A 190 12.99 8.64 -1.78
CA ASP A 190 14.42 8.32 -1.73
C ASP A 190 14.65 6.91 -2.28
N ILE A 191 15.22 6.83 -3.48
CA ILE A 191 15.44 5.57 -4.20
C ILE A 191 16.64 4.82 -3.61
N ASN A 192 17.64 5.53 -3.09
CA ASN A 192 18.78 4.89 -2.43
C ASN A 192 18.35 4.21 -1.13
N ALA A 193 17.47 4.85 -0.35
CA ALA A 193 16.89 4.24 0.83
C ALA A 193 16.02 3.01 0.49
N LEU A 194 15.22 3.08 -0.58
CA LEU A 194 14.46 1.92 -1.07
C LEU A 194 15.37 0.77 -1.52
N ARG A 195 16.45 1.05 -2.25
CA ARG A 195 17.47 0.05 -2.63
C ARG A 195 18.11 -0.57 -1.39
N GLU A 196 18.52 0.24 -0.41
CA GLU A 196 19.07 -0.24 0.87
C GLU A 196 18.07 -1.17 1.58
N ALA A 197 16.79 -0.79 1.63
CA ALA A 197 15.74 -1.60 2.24
C ALA A 197 15.56 -2.95 1.52
N VAL A 198 15.58 -2.96 0.18
CA VAL A 198 15.53 -4.20 -0.62
C VAL A 198 16.70 -5.13 -0.32
N THR A 199 17.92 -4.58 -0.23
CA THR A 199 19.10 -5.38 0.10
C THR A 199 19.04 -5.99 1.50
N ALA A 200 18.30 -5.38 2.43
CA ALA A 200 18.13 -5.89 3.79
C ALA A 200 17.10 -7.03 3.89
N LEU A 201 16.19 -7.18 2.92
CA LEU A 201 15.08 -8.13 2.98
C LEU A 201 15.52 -9.58 3.23
N PRO A 202 16.55 -10.15 2.57
CA PRO A 202 16.94 -11.54 2.80
C PRO A 202 17.39 -11.83 4.24
N ALA A 203 18.02 -10.86 4.92
CA ALA A 203 18.43 -11.01 6.31
C ALA A 203 17.22 -10.88 7.25
N LEU A 204 16.37 -9.88 7.03
CA LEU A 204 15.13 -9.68 7.79
C LEU A 204 14.20 -10.89 7.69
N ARG A 205 14.03 -11.46 6.48
CA ARG A 205 13.23 -12.66 6.28
C ARG A 205 13.72 -13.86 7.08
N ARG A 206 15.04 -14.08 7.13
CA ARG A 206 15.63 -15.16 7.94
C ARG A 206 15.37 -14.92 9.43
N ALA A 207 15.55 -13.69 9.91
CA ALA A 207 15.25 -13.33 11.29
C ALA A 207 13.75 -13.52 11.63
N LEU A 208 12.86 -13.11 10.73
CA LEU A 208 11.42 -13.26 10.90
C LEU A 208 11.01 -14.73 10.93
N ALA A 209 11.55 -15.56 10.03
CA ALA A 209 11.30 -16.99 10.01
C ALA A 209 11.71 -17.68 11.33
N VAL A 210 12.86 -17.30 11.90
CA VAL A 210 13.31 -17.83 13.20
C VAL A 210 12.40 -17.37 14.34
N LYS A 211 12.00 -16.09 14.33
CA LYS A 211 11.09 -15.54 15.34
C LYS A 211 9.70 -16.19 15.26
N SER A 212 9.24 -16.51 14.05
CA SER A 212 7.90 -17.00 13.80
C SER A 212 7.72 -18.52 13.90
N VAL A 213 8.71 -19.26 14.43
CA VAL A 213 8.58 -20.72 14.68
C VAL A 213 7.54 -21.01 15.76
N ASP A 214 7.43 -20.13 16.74
CA ASP A 214 6.43 -20.22 17.81
C ASP A 214 5.80 -18.83 18.03
N PRO A 215 4.80 -18.47 17.21
CA PRO A 215 4.22 -17.12 17.24
C PRO A 215 3.53 -16.81 18.58
N LYS A 216 2.97 -17.82 19.26
CA LYS A 216 2.29 -17.63 20.54
C LYS A 216 3.24 -17.22 21.65
N ALA A 217 4.45 -17.79 21.66
CA ALA A 217 5.45 -17.49 22.68
C ALA A 217 6.34 -16.28 22.34
N ARG A 218 6.52 -15.95 21.05
CA ARG A 218 7.57 -15.02 20.59
C ARG A 218 7.07 -13.74 19.92
N CYS A 219 5.76 -13.63 19.71
CA CYS A 219 5.16 -12.53 18.97
C CYS A 219 4.07 -11.84 19.78
N GLU A 220 3.78 -10.61 19.40
CA GLU A 220 2.83 -9.78 20.13
C GLU A 220 1.40 -10.18 19.76
N ARG A 221 0.55 -10.40 20.76
CA ARG A 221 -0.89 -10.56 20.52
C ARG A 221 -1.50 -9.18 20.32
N VAL A 222 -2.04 -8.92 19.13
CA VAL A 222 -2.64 -7.64 18.74
C VAL A 222 -4.11 -7.79 18.41
N ARG A 223 -4.87 -6.71 18.55
CA ARG A 223 -6.25 -6.62 18.02
C ARG A 223 -6.17 -6.09 16.59
N TRP A 224 -6.76 -6.81 15.66
CA TRP A 224 -6.68 -6.51 14.24
C TRP A 224 -8.08 -6.33 13.64
N PRO A 225 -8.31 -5.34 12.76
CA PRO A 225 -9.58 -5.18 12.07
C PRO A 225 -9.89 -6.41 11.22
N ASN A 226 -11.07 -7.03 11.41
CA ASN A 226 -11.54 -8.08 10.51
C ASN A 226 -12.09 -7.43 9.22
N ARG A 227 -11.20 -6.92 8.37
CA ARG A 227 -11.58 -6.42 7.05
C ARG A 227 -11.56 -7.58 6.05
N PRO A 228 -12.62 -7.79 5.26
CA PRO A 228 -12.51 -8.61 4.07
C PRO A 228 -11.49 -7.96 3.13
N VAL A 229 -10.46 -8.70 2.75
CA VAL A 229 -9.59 -8.33 1.64
C VAL A 229 -10.44 -8.53 0.38
N HIS A 230 -10.79 -7.44 -0.27
CA HIS A 230 -11.54 -7.46 -1.53
C HIS A 230 -10.60 -7.71 -2.70
#